data_AF-A0A7C4P8C2-F1
#
_entry.id   AF-A0A7C4P8C2-F1
#
_cell.length_a   1.000
_cell.length_b   1.000
_cell.length_c   1.000
_cell.angle_alpha   90.00
_cell.angle_beta   90.00
_cell.angle_gamma   90.00
#
_symmetry.space_group_name_H-M   'P 1'
#
loop_
_entity.id
_entity.type
_entity.pdbx_description
1 polymer ?
#
loop_
_entity_poly.entity_id
_entity_poly.type
_entity_poly.pdbx_seq_one_letter_code
_entity_poly.pdbx_strand_id
1 'polypeptide(L)'
;MNAIVSILLLFFSLSANYHYVDEEYWKQIKEQCELKQGDYLVVIVSKLTNCSSCISASISDVNCIIKKHNRNNLKVLALVECKRDLELNLFKERYGWKHKIMRIK
;
A
#
# COMPACT_ATOMS: atom_id res chain seq x y z
N MET A 1 -16.99 21.27 -13.93
CA MET A 1 -15.88 20.57 -14.63
C MET A 1 -15.46 19.39 -13.77
N ASN A 2 -15.91 18.19 -14.12
CA ASN A 2 -15.65 16.97 -13.35
C ASN A 2 -14.29 16.40 -13.78
N ALA A 3 -13.26 16.58 -12.96
CA ALA A 3 -11.94 16.00 -13.23
C ALA A 3 -11.93 14.55 -12.74
N ILE A 4 -11.89 13.63 -13.71
CA ILE A 4 -11.73 12.20 -13.52
C ILE A 4 -10.44 11.96 -12.74
N VAL A 5 -10.56 11.49 -11.50
CA VAL A 5 -9.43 11.01 -10.71
C VAL A 5 -8.99 9.69 -11.35
N SER A 6 -7.96 9.74 -12.21
CA SER A 6 -7.36 8.52 -12.75
C SER A 6 -6.53 7.83 -11.66
N ILE A 7 -7.22 7.11 -10.78
CA ILE A 7 -6.62 6.19 -9.82
C ILE A 7 -6.21 4.94 -10.60
N LEU A 8 -4.92 4.77 -10.87
CA LEU A 8 -4.39 3.49 -11.34
C LEU A 8 -4.16 2.59 -10.12
N LEU A 9 -5.20 1.88 -9.68
CA LEU A 9 -5.10 0.83 -8.67
C LEU A 9 -4.50 -0.42 -9.33
N LEU A 10 -3.20 -0.66 -9.16
CA LEU A 10 -2.62 -1.96 -9.47
C LEU A 10 -2.96 -2.94 -8.34
N PHE A 11 -4.19 -3.47 -8.38
CA PHE A 11 -4.63 -4.62 -7.58
C PHE A 11 -4.08 -5.90 -8.21
N PHE A 12 -2.99 -6.44 -7.70
CA PHE A 12 -2.67 -7.85 -7.95
C PHE A 12 -3.07 -8.67 -6.73
N SER A 13 -4.15 -9.46 -6.90
CA SER A 13 -4.75 -10.46 -5.99
C SER A 13 -5.65 -10.01 -4.81
N LEU A 14 -6.78 -9.33 -5.10
CA LEU A 14 -7.96 -9.32 -4.19
C LEU A 14 -9.27 -8.88 -4.90
N SER A 15 -9.42 -9.25 -6.18
CA SER A 15 -10.47 -8.77 -7.09
C SER A 15 -11.86 -9.40 -6.92
N ALA A 16 -12.30 -9.73 -5.70
CA ALA A 16 -13.64 -10.27 -5.50
C ALA A 16 -14.49 -9.61 -4.39
N ASN A 17 -13.91 -8.81 -3.49
CA ASN A 17 -14.66 -8.27 -2.33
C ASN A 17 -14.49 -6.77 -2.06
N TYR A 18 -13.90 -6.01 -2.97
CA TYR A 18 -13.48 -4.61 -2.68
C TYR A 18 -14.47 -3.53 -3.12
N HIS A 19 -15.76 -3.84 -3.31
CA HIS A 19 -16.76 -2.84 -3.73
C HIS A 19 -17.32 -1.99 -2.58
N TYR A 20 -16.79 -2.15 -1.35
CA TYR A 20 -17.22 -1.43 -0.15
C TYR A 20 -15.99 -0.99 0.67
N VAL A 21 -15.07 -0.25 0.06
CA VAL A 21 -14.04 0.44 0.86
C VAL A 21 -14.71 1.63 1.52
N ASP A 22 -15.00 1.46 2.81
CA ASP A 22 -15.47 2.48 3.73
C ASP A 22 -14.82 3.85 3.46
N GLU A 23 -15.63 4.90 3.30
CA GLU A 23 -15.14 6.27 3.07
C GLU A 23 -14.19 6.70 4.19
N GLU A 24 -14.42 6.23 5.42
CA GLU A 24 -13.56 6.49 6.56
C GLU A 24 -12.16 5.89 6.35
N TYR A 25 -12.10 4.68 5.82
CA TYR A 25 -10.85 3.99 5.54
C TYR A 25 -10.03 4.70 4.47
N TRP A 26 -10.70 5.18 3.42
CA TRP A 26 -10.04 5.97 2.38
C TRP A 26 -9.58 7.33 2.88
N LYS A 27 -10.34 7.96 3.79
CA LYS A 27 -9.94 9.21 4.47
C LYS A 27 -8.67 9.01 5.29
N GLN A 28 -8.57 7.93 6.07
CA GLN A 28 -7.36 7.60 6.84
C GLN A 28 -6.14 7.41 5.93
N ILE A 29 -6.30 6.71 4.80
CA ILE A 29 -5.20 6.55 3.82
C ILE A 29 -4.75 7.90 3.27
N LYS A 30 -5.69 8.77 2.89
CA LYS A 30 -5.37 10.11 2.37
C LYS A 30 -4.60 10.94 3.39
N GLU A 31 -5.04 10.94 4.65
CA GLU A 31 -4.40 11.69 5.74
C GLU A 31 -3.01 11.12 6.03
N GLN A 32 -2.89 9.80 6.20
CA GLN A 32 -1.61 9.17 6.48
C GLN A 32 -0.61 9.35 5.35
N CYS A 33 -1.04 9.31 4.09
CA CYS A 33 -0.16 9.45 2.93
C CYS A 33 0.02 10.90 2.44
N GLU A 34 -0.71 11.86 3.05
CA GLU A 34 -0.76 13.26 2.62
C GLU A 34 -1.09 13.40 1.12
N LEU A 35 -2.05 12.62 0.62
CA LEU A 35 -2.37 12.55 -0.80
C LEU A 35 -2.98 13.86 -1.29
N LYS A 36 -2.37 14.43 -2.34
CA LYS A 36 -2.86 15.61 -3.05
C LYS A 36 -3.38 15.22 -4.43
N GLN A 37 -4.14 16.12 -5.05
CA GLN A 37 -4.58 15.92 -6.43
C GLN A 37 -3.36 15.77 -7.35
N GLY A 38 -3.37 14.73 -8.18
CA GLY A 38 -2.25 14.39 -9.07
C GLY A 38 -1.20 13.47 -8.44
N ASP A 39 -1.30 13.13 -7.17
CA ASP A 39 -0.46 12.09 -6.56
C ASP A 39 -0.88 10.69 -7.05
N TYR A 40 0.09 9.79 -7.14
CA TYR A 40 -0.11 8.37 -7.39
C TYR A 40 0.16 7.61 -6.10
N LEU A 41 -0.64 6.59 -5.80
CA LEU A 41 -0.44 5.73 -4.63
C LEU A 41 -0.23 4.28 -5.07
N VAL A 42 0.86 3.69 -4.61
CA VAL A 42 1.10 2.25 -4.68
C VAL A 42 0.79 1.65 -3.31
N VAL A 43 -0.10 0.67 -3.28
CA VAL A 43 -0.51 -0.01 -2.05
C VAL A 43 -0.12 -1.47 -2.13
N ILE A 44 0.56 -1.97 -1.10
CA ILE A 44 0.72 -3.40 -0.85
C ILE A 44 -0.14 -3.80 0.34
N VAL A 45 -0.89 -4.90 0.21
CA VAL A 45 -1.63 -5.49 1.32
C VAL A 45 -0.94 -6.77 1.74
N SER A 46 -0.69 -6.95 3.04
CA SER A 46 0.02 -8.11 3.54
C SER A 46 -0.47 -8.52 4.92
N LYS A 47 -0.61 -9.82 5.15
CA LYS A 47 -0.70 -10.41 6.48
C LYS A 47 0.65 -11.04 6.83
N LEU A 48 1.09 -10.95 8.07
CA LEU A 48 2.36 -11.55 8.49
C LEU A 48 2.36 -13.08 8.44
N THR A 49 1.18 -13.69 8.47
CA THR A 49 0.98 -15.13 8.27
C THR A 49 1.05 -15.54 6.81
N ASN A 50 1.09 -14.60 5.86
CA ASN A 50 1.20 -14.93 4.45
C ASN A 50 2.55 -15.57 4.14
N CYS A 51 2.59 -16.31 3.03
CA CYS A 51 3.81 -16.89 2.52
C CYS A 51 4.87 -15.81 2.28
N SER A 52 6.05 -15.98 2.87
CA SER A 52 7.12 -14.98 2.82
C SER A 52 7.65 -14.71 1.41
N SER A 53 7.61 -15.71 0.52
CA SER A 53 7.99 -15.53 -0.89
C SER A 53 6.98 -14.66 -1.64
N CYS A 54 5.68 -14.78 -1.34
CA CYS A 54 4.64 -13.93 -1.91
C CYS A 54 4.85 -12.47 -1.50
N ILE A 55 5.11 -12.21 -0.22
CA ILE A 55 5.40 -10.85 0.27
C ILE A 55 6.65 -10.30 -0.42
N SER A 56 7.72 -11.10 -0.52
CA SER A 56 8.97 -10.69 -1.17
C SER A 56 8.77 -10.36 -2.65
N ALA A 57 7.97 -11.15 -3.37
CA ALA A 57 7.62 -10.89 -4.77
C ALA A 57 6.83 -9.57 -4.91
N SER A 58 5.80 -9.37 -4.09
CA SER A 58 5.03 -8.12 -4.10
C SER A 58 5.89 -6.90 -3.79
N ILE A 59 6.85 -7.01 -2.86
CA ILE A 59 7.78 -5.92 -2.56
C ILE A 59 8.75 -5.68 -3.72
N SER A 60 9.20 -6.73 -4.40
CA SER A 60 10.01 -6.61 -5.62
C SER A 60 9.24 -5.87 -6.73
N ASP A 61 7.97 -6.18 -6.91
CA ASP A 61 7.11 -5.51 -7.90
C ASP A 61 6.93 -4.02 -7.57
N VAL A 62 6.67 -3.70 -6.29
CA VAL A 62 6.60 -2.30 -5.83
C VAL A 62 7.92 -1.57 -6.10
N ASN A 63 9.05 -2.18 -5.78
CA ASN A 63 10.37 -1.59 -6.05
C ASN A 63 10.60 -1.37 -7.55
N CYS A 64 10.14 -2.30 -8.39
CA CYS A 64 10.18 -2.15 -9.84
C CYS A 64 9.31 -0.96 -10.32
N ILE A 65 8.10 -0.81 -9.79
CA ILE A 65 7.21 0.33 -10.08
C ILE A 65 7.87 1.63 -9.65
N ILE A 66 8.42 1.70 -8.44
CA ILE A 66 9.14 2.90 -7.94
C ILE A 66 10.30 3.24 -8.87
N LYS A 67 11.11 2.26 -9.26
CA LYS A 67 12.25 2.47 -10.15
C LYS A 67 11.83 2.98 -11.53
N LYS A 68 10.76 2.41 -12.09
CA LYS A 68 10.26 2.75 -13.43
C LYS A 68 9.51 4.08 -13.46
N HIS A 69 8.81 4.40 -12.38
CA HIS A 69 7.95 5.58 -12.26
C HIS A 69 8.46 6.51 -11.16
N ASN A 70 9.78 6.67 -11.03
CA ASN A 70 10.43 7.50 -10.02
C ASN A 70 10.05 8.99 -10.18
N ARG A 71 8.83 9.31 -9.78
CA ARG A 71 8.17 10.60 -9.88
C ARG A 71 8.03 11.16 -8.47
N ASN A 72 8.20 12.46 -8.34
CA ASN A 72 8.11 13.15 -7.05
C ASN A 72 6.72 13.04 -6.39
N ASN A 73 5.69 12.68 -7.15
CA ASN A 73 4.30 12.53 -6.71
C ASN A 73 3.87 11.06 -6.49
N LEU A 74 4.80 10.10 -6.53
CA LEU A 74 4.52 8.70 -6.20
C LEU A 74 4.62 8.48 -4.69
N LYS A 75 3.53 8.05 -4.07
CA LYS A 75 3.44 7.62 -2.67
C LYS A 75 3.36 6.10 -2.61
N VAL A 76 3.89 5.52 -1.53
CA VAL A 76 3.94 4.08 -1.32
C VAL A 76 3.47 3.77 0.11
N LEU A 77 2.54 2.84 0.23
CA LEU A 77 1.91 2.45 1.48
C LEU A 77 1.84 0.93 1.60
N ALA A 78 2.21 0.40 2.76
CA ALA A 78 1.87 -0.98 3.14
C ALA A 78 0.68 -1.00 4.10
N LEU A 79 -0.33 -1.78 3.76
CA LEU A 79 -1.43 -2.16 4.64
C LEU A 79 -1.09 -3.51 5.27
N VAL A 80 -0.76 -3.51 6.55
CA VAL A 80 -0.27 -4.71 7.24
C VAL A 80 -1.26 -5.15 8.31
N GLU A 81 -1.82 -6.35 8.13
CA GLU A 81 -2.65 -6.98 9.13
C GLU A 81 -1.77 -7.56 10.24
N CYS A 82 -1.83 -6.95 11.42
CA CYS A 82 -1.02 -7.32 12.57
C CYS A 82 -1.68 -6.88 13.87
N LYS A 83 -1.37 -7.59 14.95
CA LYS A 83 -1.91 -7.33 16.29
C LYS A 83 -0.95 -6.53 17.16
N ARG A 84 0.35 -6.64 16.93
CA ARG A 84 1.41 -6.08 17.79
C ARG A 84 2.35 -5.13 17.05
N ASP A 85 2.99 -4.20 17.75
CA ASP A 85 3.99 -3.30 17.15
C ASP A 85 5.27 -4.04 16.76
N LEU A 86 5.65 -5.06 17.55
CA LEU A 86 6.78 -5.95 17.22
C LEU A 86 6.63 -6.58 15.83
N GLU A 87 5.41 -6.96 15.47
CA GLU A 87 5.05 -7.54 14.19
C GLU A 87 5.28 -6.56 13.02
N LEU A 88 5.01 -5.26 13.21
CA LEU A 88 5.33 -4.22 12.23
C LEU A 88 6.84 -4.01 12.08
N ASN A 89 7.57 -4.04 13.19
CA ASN A 89 9.03 -3.88 13.16
C ASN A 89 9.68 -5.07 12.43
N LEU A 90 9.23 -6.30 12.71
CA LEU A 90 9.67 -7.49 11.99
C LEU A 90 9.38 -7.40 10.48
N PHE A 91 8.23 -6.85 10.08
CA PHE A 91 7.94 -6.61 8.66
C PHE A 91 8.98 -5.66 8.03
N LYS A 92 9.23 -4.52 8.69
CA LYS A 92 10.19 -3.52 8.20
C LYS A 92 11.60 -4.09 8.08
N GLU A 93 12.05 -4.79 9.11
CA GLU A 93 13.40 -5.39 9.16
C GLU A 93 13.54 -6.51 8.12
N ARG A 94 12.61 -7.46 8.11
CA ARG A 94 12.69 -8.64 7.23
C ARG A 94 12.67 -8.27 5.76
N TYR A 95 11.86 -7.29 5.38
CA TYR A 95 11.67 -6.93 3.98
C TYR A 95 12.29 -5.58 3.58
N GLY A 96 13.05 -4.96 4.48
CA GLY A 96 13.69 -3.67 4.25
C GLY A 96 12.69 -2.55 3.89
N TRP A 97 11.47 -2.59 4.44
CA TRP A 97 10.42 -1.65 4.07
C TRP A 97 10.66 -0.26 4.67
N LYS A 98 10.85 0.74 3.80
CA LYS A 98 11.18 2.13 4.18
C LYS A 98 10.00 3.10 4.03
N HIS A 99 8.88 2.65 3.48
CA HIS A 99 7.73 3.50 3.19
C HIS A 99 6.71 3.50 4.32
N LYS A 100 5.64 4.31 4.19
CA LYS A 100 4.58 4.41 5.19
C LYS A 100 3.90 3.04 5.38
N ILE A 101 3.45 2.76 6.60
CA ILE A 101 2.70 1.54 6.95
C ILE A 101 1.45 1.95 7.72
N MET A 102 0.31 1.39 7.32
CA MET A 102 -0.94 1.45 8.06
C MET A 102 -1.27 0.06 8.58
N ARG A 103 -1.52 -0.05 9.89
CA ARG A 103 -2.06 -1.28 10.48
C ARG A 103 -3.52 -1.43 10.09
N ILE A 104 -3.90 -2.64 9.72
CA ILE A 104 -5.29 -2.99 9.40
C ILE A 104 -5.73 -4.11 10.34
N LYS A 105 -7.00 -4.08 10.79
CA LYS A 105 -7.57 -5.03 11.74
C LYS A 105 -8.42 -6.08 11.04
#